data_AF-A0A369RZU5-F1
#
_entry.id   AF-A0A369RZU5-F1
#
_cell.length_a   1.000
_cell.length_b   1.000
_cell.length_c   1.000
_cell.angle_alpha   90.00
_cell.angle_beta   90.00
_cell.angle_gamma   90.00
#
_symmetry.space_group_name_H-M   'P 1'
#
loop_
_entity.id
_entity.type
_entity.pdbx_description
1 polymer ?
#
loop_
_entity_poly.entity_id
_entity_poly.type
_entity_poly.pdbx_seq_one_letter_code
_entity_poly.pdbx_strand_id
1 'polypeptide(L)'
;MERVTTMKQVVAEVIEEAGYDAKDILSKAEEDNIKDQFTQNMSRAIKVGVFGVTAFQVNDGSLIFGQDRLNIVANMLCGWDCNL
;
A
#
# COMPACT_ATOMS: atom_id res chain seq x y z
N MET A 1 14.96 -19.38 -19.00
CA MET A 1 15.86 -19.71 -17.87
C MET A 1 15.19 -19.13 -16.64
N GLU A 2 14.49 -19.96 -15.88
CA GLU A 2 13.75 -19.53 -14.69
C GLU A 2 14.78 -19.21 -13.60
N ARG A 3 14.84 -17.95 -13.16
CA ARG A 3 15.79 -17.53 -12.13
C ARG A 3 15.25 -17.99 -10.77
N VAL A 4 15.98 -18.87 -10.09
CA VAL A 4 15.73 -19.17 -8.67
C VAL A 4 16.33 -18.03 -7.86
N THR A 5 15.53 -16.98 -7.63
CA THR A 5 15.95 -15.78 -6.89
C THR A 5 15.21 -15.72 -5.55
N THR A 6 15.92 -15.37 -4.48
CA THR A 6 15.29 -15.21 -3.15
C THR A 6 14.41 -13.96 -3.11
N MET A 7 13.41 -13.93 -2.22
CA MET A 7 12.52 -12.76 -2.08
C MET A 7 13.30 -11.45 -1.83
N LYS A 8 14.37 -11.48 -1.03
CA LYS A 8 15.21 -10.30 -0.77
C LYS A 8 15.95 -9.82 -2.02
N GLN A 9 16.42 -10.73 -2.86
CA GLN A 9 17.11 -10.39 -4.11
C GLN A 9 16.13 -9.80 -5.14
N VAL A 10 14.93 -10.38 -5.30
CA VAL A 10 13.91 -9.82 -6.19
C VAL A 10 13.54 -8.39 -5.76
N VAL A 11 13.36 -8.17 -4.46
CA VAL A 11 13.07 -6.82 -3.94
C VAL A 11 14.22 -5.86 -4.20
N ALA A 12 15.48 -6.28 -4.02
CA ALA A 12 16.64 -5.44 -4.31
C ALA A 12 16.69 -5.04 -5.81
N GLU A 13 16.50 -6.00 -6.72
CA GLU A 13 16.48 -5.75 -8.17
C GLU A 13 15.42 -4.71 -8.54
N VAL A 14 14.18 -4.85 -8.04
CA VAL A 14 13.09 -3.89 -8.30
C VAL A 14 13.41 -2.49 -7.78
N ILE A 15 14.05 -2.39 -6.61
CA ILE A 15 14.45 -1.10 -6.03
C ILE A 15 15.53 -0.42 -6.89
N GLU A 16 16.53 -1.19 -7.35
CA GLU A 16 17.60 -0.69 -8.22
C GLU A 16 17.08 -0.30 -9.60
N GLU A 17 16.17 -1.09 -10.19
CA GLU A 17 15.49 -0.78 -11.46
C GLU A 17 14.69 0.53 -11.39
N ALA A 18 14.13 0.83 -10.21
CA ALA A 18 13.45 2.09 -9.94
C ALA A 18 14.41 3.27 -9.69
N GLY A 19 15.73 3.05 -9.69
CA GLY A 19 16.77 4.09 -9.55
C GLY A 19 17.12 4.44 -8.10
N TYR A 20 16.81 3.59 -7.13
CA TYR A 20 17.09 3.81 -5.71
C TYR A 20 18.19 2.88 -5.17
N ASP A 21 18.80 3.26 -4.05
CA ASP A 21 19.79 2.43 -3.36
C ASP A 21 19.10 1.30 -2.57
N ALA A 22 19.13 0.08 -3.14
CA ALA A 22 18.54 -1.10 -2.51
C ALA A 22 19.21 -1.45 -1.17
N LYS A 23 20.52 -1.23 -1.01
CA LYS A 23 21.22 -1.57 0.23
C LYS A 23 20.78 -0.65 1.35
N ASP A 24 20.70 0.65 1.09
CA ASP A 24 20.21 1.64 2.07
C ASP A 24 18.75 1.38 2.46
N ILE A 25 17.87 1.17 1.48
CA ILE A 25 16.44 0.93 1.73
C ILE A 25 16.21 -0.39 2.49
N LEU A 26 16.87 -1.47 2.09
CA LEU A 26 16.73 -2.76 2.78
C LEU A 26 17.32 -2.72 4.19
N SER A 27 18.38 -1.94 4.41
CA SER A 27 18.91 -1.70 5.76
C SER A 27 17.89 -0.95 6.63
N LYS A 28 17.30 0.12 6.10
CA LYS A 28 16.28 0.91 6.81
C LYS A 28 15.03 0.11 7.13
N ALA A 29 14.59 -0.76 6.22
CA ALA A 29 13.43 -1.63 6.45
C ALA A 29 13.59 -2.57 7.66
N GLU A 30 14.83 -2.82 8.11
CA GLU A 30 15.10 -3.63 9.28
C GLU A 30 15.15 -2.82 10.60
N GLU A 31 15.19 -1.48 10.54
CA GLU A 31 15.22 -0.59 11.70
C GLU A 31 13.90 -0.66 12.50
N ASP A 32 14.02 -0.62 13.84
CA ASP A 32 12.88 -0.79 14.75
C ASP A 32 11.81 0.29 14.56
N ASN A 33 12.21 1.55 14.37
CA ASN A 33 11.28 2.66 14.11
C ASN A 33 10.43 2.44 12.84
N ILE A 34 10.98 1.81 11.80
CA ILE A 34 10.26 1.49 10.57
C ILE A 34 9.27 0.35 10.81
N LYS A 35 9.67 -0.69 11.54
CA LYS A 35 8.78 -1.80 11.94
C LYS A 35 7.65 -1.34 12.87
N ASP A 36 7.94 -0.40 13.76
CA ASP A 36 6.96 0.24 14.63
C ASP A 36 5.94 1.03 13.80
N GLN A 37 6.40 1.84 12.85
CA GLN A 37 5.52 2.60 11.96
C GLN A 37 4.63 1.68 11.10
N PHE A 38 5.17 0.56 10.61
CA PHE A 38 4.39 -0.47 9.92
C PHE A 38 3.27 -1.04 10.81
N THR A 39 3.60 -1.38 12.06
CA THR A 39 2.64 -1.90 13.05
C THR A 39 1.56 -0.88 13.39
N GLN A 40 1.92 0.40 13.54
CA GLN A 40 0.97 1.49 13.78
C GLN A 40 0.01 1.68 12.60
N ASN A 41 0.52 1.61 11.36
CA ASN A 41 -0.30 1.69 10.15
C ASN A 41 -1.30 0.54 10.06
N MET A 42 -0.86 -0.70 10.35
CA MET A 42 -1.72 -1.88 10.42
C MET A 42 -2.81 -1.72 11.49
N SER A 43 -2.43 -1.28 12.69
CA SER A 43 -3.36 -1.04 13.80
C SER A 43 -4.43 0.00 13.45
N ARG A 44 -4.03 1.09 12.77
CA ARG A 44 -4.96 2.11 12.28
C ARG A 44 -5.95 1.53 11.26
N ALA A 45 -5.48 0.73 10.30
CA ALA A 45 -6.33 0.10 9.28
C ALA A 45 -7.36 -0.85 9.92
N ILE A 46 -6.93 -1.70 10.85
CA ILE A 46 -7.82 -2.62 11.59
C ILE A 46 -8.86 -1.83 12.39
N LYS A 47 -8.44 -0.75 13.08
CA LYS A 47 -9.32 0.08 13.91
C LYS A 47 -10.47 0.71 13.12
N VAL A 48 -10.24 1.10 11.87
CA VAL A 48 -11.30 1.66 11.02
C VAL A 48 -12.16 0.60 10.33
N GLY A 49 -11.80 -0.68 10.47
CA GLY A 49 -12.60 -1.82 9.98
C GLY A 49 -12.06 -2.49 8.72
N VAL A 50 -10.82 -2.21 8.30
CA VAL A 50 -10.19 -2.91 7.16
C VAL A 50 -10.00 -4.39 7.51
N PHE A 51 -10.59 -5.29 6.71
CA PHE A 51 -10.47 -6.74 6.89
C PHE A 51 -9.82 -7.46 5.69
N GLY A 52 -9.46 -6.75 4.64
CA GLY A 52 -8.91 -7.30 3.41
C GLY A 52 -8.43 -6.22 2.46
N VAL A 53 -7.95 -6.64 1.28
CA VAL A 53 -7.48 -5.76 0.22
C VAL A 53 -8.23 -6.06 -1.09
N THR A 54 -8.52 -5.07 -1.94
CA THR A 54 -8.27 -3.62 -1.80
C THR A 54 -9.35 -2.92 -0.96
N ALA A 55 -8.95 -1.88 -0.21
CA ALA A 55 -9.86 -1.05 0.60
C ALA A 55 -9.45 0.42 0.52
N PHE A 56 -10.43 1.31 0.47
CA PHE A 56 -10.24 2.76 0.32
C PHE A 56 -11.01 3.52 1.41
N GLN A 57 -10.42 4.60 1.89
CA GLN A 57 -11.07 5.59 2.76
C GLN A 57 -10.69 6.98 2.27
N VAL A 58 -11.68 7.82 1.97
CA VAL A 58 -11.45 9.23 1.62
C VAL A 58 -11.75 10.06 2.84
N ASN A 59 -10.73 10.78 3.35
CA ASN A 59 -10.76 11.48 4.64
C ASN A 59 -11.22 10.53 5.77
N ASP A 60 -12.11 10.97 6.65
CA ASP A 60 -12.74 10.14 7.69
C ASP A 60 -14.08 9.53 7.23
N GLY A 61 -14.27 9.42 5.91
CA GLY A 61 -15.49 8.87 5.30
C GLY A 61 -15.61 7.35 5.45
N SER A 62 -16.65 6.81 4.81
CA SER A 62 -16.93 5.37 4.81
C SER A 62 -15.82 4.57 4.12
N LEU A 63 -15.55 3.36 4.62
CA LEU A 63 -14.69 2.39 3.95
C LEU A 63 -15.39 1.80 2.72
N ILE A 64 -14.69 1.77 1.60
CA ILE A 64 -15.09 1.13 0.36
C ILE A 64 -14.15 -0.04 0.08
N PHE A 65 -14.68 -1.25 -0.03
CA PHE A 65 -13.91 -2.46 -0.34
C PHE A 65 -14.06 -2.85 -1.80
N GLY A 66 -12.96 -3.32 -2.39
CA GLY A 66 -12.91 -3.83 -3.76
C GLY A 66 -12.43 -2.81 -4.79
N GLN A 67 -11.64 -3.30 -5.76
CA GLN A 67 -11.15 -2.50 -6.90
C GLN A 67 -12.25 -2.20 -7.92
N ASP A 68 -13.35 -2.94 -7.88
CA ASP A 68 -14.53 -2.80 -8.74
C ASP A 68 -15.47 -1.67 -8.29
N ARG A 69 -15.08 -0.89 -7.27
CA ARG A 69 -15.82 0.26 -6.72
C ARG A 69 -15.06 1.57 -6.82
N LEU A 70 -14.06 1.65 -7.71
CA LEU A 70 -13.28 2.88 -7.92
C LEU A 70 -14.13 4.07 -8.39
N ASN A 71 -15.25 3.84 -9.08
CA ASN A 71 -16.21 4.89 -9.42
C ASN A 71 -16.82 5.56 -8.17
N ILE A 72 -17.08 4.79 -7.10
CA ILE A 72 -17.55 5.34 -5.82
C ILE A 72 -16.46 6.18 -5.18
N VAL A 73 -15.20 5.69 -5.18
CA VAL A 73 -14.05 6.44 -4.66
C VAL A 73 -13.84 7.75 -5.44
N ALA A 74 -13.98 7.73 -6.76
CA ALA A 74 -13.94 8.93 -7.60
C ALA A 74 -15.05 9.92 -7.22
N ASN A 75 -16.28 9.45 -7.04
CA ASN A 75 -17.40 10.29 -6.59
C ASN A 75 -17.16 10.89 -5.19
N MET A 76 -16.51 10.15 -4.28
CA MET A 76 -16.14 10.66 -2.95
C MET A 76 -15.08 11.77 -3.02
N LEU A 77 -14.24 11.80 -4.06
CA LEU A 77 -13.20 12.81 -4.27
C LEU A 77 -13.70 14.02 -5.05
N CYS A 78 -14.48 13.78 -6.11
CA CYS A 78 -14.85 14.79 -7.11
C CYS A 78 -16.29 15.30 -6.96
N GLY A 79 -17.12 14.64 -6.15
CA GLY A 79 -18.57 14.84 -6.11
C GLY A 79 -19.31 13.89 -7.06
N TRP A 80 -20.64 13.87 -6.94
CA TRP A 80 -21.52 13.02 -7.75
C TRP A 80 -21.81 13.68 -9.10
N ASP A 81 -20.83 13.67 -10.02
CA ASP A 81 -21.07 14.04 -11.41
C ASP A 81 -21.59 12.83 -12.19
N CYS A 82 -22.81 12.93 -12.71
CA CYS A 82 -23.51 11.85 -13.42
C CYS A 82 -22.95 11.50 -14.81
N ASN A 83 -21.76 11.98 -15.18
CA ASN A 83 -21.19 11.88 -16.53
C ASN A 83 -19.92 11.01 -16.64
N LEU A 84 -19.67 10.13 -15.67
CA LEU A 84 -18.67 9.06 -15.76
C LEU A 84 -19.28 7.76 -16.31
#